data_AF-A0A4Q9EWZ8-F1
#
_entry.id   AF-A0A4Q9EWZ8-F1
#
_cell.length_a   1.000
_cell.length_b   1.000
_cell.length_c   1.000
_cell.angle_alpha   90.00
_cell.angle_beta   90.00
_cell.angle_gamma   90.00
#
_symmetry.space_group_name_H-M   'P 1'
#
loop_
_entity.id
_entity.type
_entity.pdbx_description
1 polymer ?
#
loop_
_entity_poly.entity_id
_entity_poly.type
_entity_poly.pdbx_seq_one_letter_code
_entity_poly.pdbx_strand_id
1 'polypeptide(L)'
;MLNGVKHGRIVLDEKTGLIAHRYLYSLEENFAICSTDQQRGWNKASFKDTDNKYKYIWWQTPPLPEWAQPSAPEVANNEDVAEVNPENELKQFVEFARQEDNKQRLTTEYTRVWKSLSGHEENQKKCEEVMKIRFSELKKAV
;
A
#
# COMPACT_ATOMS: atom_id res chain seq x y z
N MET A 1 -52.60 19.17 -36.45
CA MET A 1 -51.88 19.30 -35.17
C MET A 1 -50.39 19.43 -35.47
N LEU A 2 -49.80 20.58 -35.14
CA LEU A 2 -48.35 20.86 -35.04
C LEU A 2 -47.81 20.14 -33.78
N ASN A 3 -46.54 19.75 -33.55
CA ASN A 3 -45.18 20.21 -33.89
C ASN A 3 -44.21 18.98 -33.83
N GLY A 4 -43.12 18.85 -34.60
CA GLY A 4 -41.73 19.31 -34.29
C GLY A 4 -41.05 18.43 -33.21
N VAL A 5 -39.79 17.93 -33.24
CA VAL A 5 -38.53 18.33 -33.89
C VAL A 5 -37.51 17.15 -33.82
N LYS A 6 -36.75 17.03 -34.91
CA LYS A 6 -35.42 16.43 -35.17
C LYS A 6 -34.64 15.82 -33.99
N HIS A 7 -34.13 14.60 -34.17
CA HIS A 7 -32.94 14.11 -33.44
C HIS A 7 -31.82 13.81 -34.45
N GLY A 8 -30.76 14.59 -34.34
CA GLY A 8 -29.69 14.70 -35.33
C GLY A 8 -28.78 13.48 -35.40
N ARG A 9 -28.31 13.22 -36.62
CA ARG A 9 -27.06 12.50 -36.89
C ARG A 9 -25.92 13.20 -36.16
N ILE A 10 -25.22 12.49 -35.28
CA ILE A 10 -23.90 12.90 -34.83
C ILE A 10 -22.91 12.19 -35.76
N VAL A 11 -22.35 12.95 -36.68
CA VAL A 11 -21.20 12.55 -37.50
C VAL A 11 -19.99 12.49 -36.55
N LEU A 12 -19.30 11.36 -36.53
CA LEU A 12 -18.09 11.15 -35.74
C LEU A 12 -16.95 12.02 -36.30
N ASP A 13 -16.43 12.94 -35.49
CA ASP A 13 -15.16 13.63 -35.77
C ASP A 13 -14.02 12.77 -35.19
N GLU A 14 -13.04 12.44 -36.04
CA GLU A 14 -11.93 11.52 -35.75
C GLU A 14 -10.87 12.08 -34.79
N LYS A 15 -11.05 13.22 -34.11
CA LYS A 15 -9.90 13.93 -33.50
C LYS A 15 -9.85 14.23 -32.02
N THR A 16 -10.80 13.86 -31.16
CA THR A 16 -10.62 14.13 -29.71
C THR A 16 -11.11 13.01 -28.82
N GLY A 17 -10.17 12.50 -28.03
CA GLY A 17 -10.31 11.31 -27.21
C GLY A 17 -11.41 11.39 -26.17
N LEU A 18 -12.02 10.22 -25.95
CA LEU A 18 -12.48 9.70 -24.65
C LEU A 18 -13.10 8.31 -24.90
N ILE A 19 -12.24 7.35 -25.27
CA ILE A 19 -12.58 5.91 -25.26
C ILE A 19 -12.39 5.28 -23.87
N ALA A 20 -12.36 6.09 -22.81
CA ALA A 20 -12.24 5.62 -21.43
C ALA A 20 -13.49 4.85 -20.92
N HIS A 21 -14.64 4.97 -21.60
CA HIS A 21 -15.89 4.33 -21.16
C HIS A 21 -16.17 2.96 -21.80
N ARG A 22 -15.40 2.53 -22.82
CA ARG A 22 -15.69 1.27 -23.52
C ARG A 22 -15.03 0.04 -22.88
N TYR A 23 -14.01 0.24 -22.05
CA TYR A 23 -13.23 -0.86 -21.46
C TYR A 23 -13.67 -1.28 -20.05
N LEU A 24 -14.61 -0.56 -19.42
CA LEU A 24 -15.08 -0.92 -18.07
C LEU A 24 -15.97 -2.18 -18.06
N TYR A 25 -16.54 -2.56 -19.21
CA TYR A 25 -17.49 -3.66 -19.33
C TYR A 25 -16.88 -5.00 -19.76
N SER A 26 -15.54 -5.10 -19.84
CA SER A 26 -14.85 -6.34 -20.23
C SER A 26 -13.82 -6.78 -19.18
N LEU A 27 -14.15 -6.58 -17.90
CA LEU A 27 -13.42 -7.23 -16.82
C LEU A 27 -13.94 -8.67 -16.69
N GLU A 28 -13.03 -9.65 -16.66
CA GLU A 28 -13.38 -11.01 -16.26
C GLU A 28 -13.94 -10.95 -14.82
N GLU A 29 -15.24 -11.20 -14.68
CA GLU A 29 -15.93 -11.15 -13.40
C GLU A 29 -15.48 -12.33 -12.53
N ASN A 30 -14.45 -12.11 -11.71
CA ASN A 30 -14.04 -13.06 -10.68
C ASN A 30 -14.96 -12.91 -9.46
N PHE A 31 -16.11 -13.57 -9.47
CA PHE A 31 -17.01 -13.61 -8.32
C PHE A 31 -16.42 -14.45 -7.18
N ALA A 32 -16.64 -14.01 -5.94
CA ALA A 32 -16.28 -14.80 -4.77
C ALA A 32 -17.08 -16.12 -4.75
N ILE A 33 -16.41 -17.23 -4.46
CA ILE A 33 -17.07 -18.53 -4.30
C ILE A 33 -17.80 -18.51 -2.95
N CYS A 34 -19.11 -18.77 -2.97
CA CYS A 34 -19.99 -18.71 -1.80
C CYS A 34 -20.66 -20.06 -1.51
N SER A 35 -20.94 -20.35 -0.23
CA SER A 35 -21.68 -21.52 0.21
C SER A 35 -22.57 -21.17 1.42
N THR A 36 -23.70 -21.87 1.54
CA THR A 36 -24.55 -21.84 2.74
C THR A 36 -24.10 -22.84 3.81
N ASP A 37 -23.25 -23.79 3.43
CA ASP A 37 -22.72 -24.81 4.33
C ASP A 37 -21.46 -24.33 5.04
N GLN A 38 -21.21 -24.87 6.24
CA GLN A 38 -20.04 -24.50 7.01
C GLN A 38 -18.75 -24.96 6.31
N GLN A 39 -17.91 -23.99 5.93
CA GLN A 39 -16.59 -24.23 5.34
C GLN A 39 -15.49 -23.77 6.28
N ARG A 40 -14.53 -24.66 6.59
CA ARG A 40 -13.42 -24.36 7.49
C ARG A 40 -12.41 -23.44 6.78
N GLY A 41 -12.07 -22.32 7.41
CA GLY A 41 -11.11 -21.35 6.85
C GLY A 41 -11.73 -20.33 5.88
N TRP A 42 -13.06 -20.32 5.73
CA TRP A 42 -13.78 -19.35 4.91
C TRP A 42 -14.29 -18.19 5.77
N ASN A 43 -14.50 -17.04 5.13
CA ASN A 43 -15.15 -15.90 5.78
C ASN A 43 -16.62 -16.23 6.05
N LYS A 44 -17.19 -15.66 7.12
CA LYS A 44 -18.55 -15.94 7.57
C LYS A 44 -19.31 -14.64 7.83
N ALA A 45 -20.53 -14.57 7.32
CA ALA A 45 -21.52 -13.58 7.73
C ALA A 45 -22.79 -14.29 8.21
N SER A 46 -23.45 -13.70 9.20
CA SER A 46 -24.79 -14.10 9.63
C SER A 46 -25.76 -12.96 9.37
N PHE A 47 -26.91 -13.27 8.78
CA PHE A 47 -27.99 -12.31 8.60
C PHE A 47 -29.30 -12.90 9.12
N LYS A 48 -30.22 -12.03 9.53
CA LYS A 48 -31.54 -12.43 10.00
C LYS A 48 -32.51 -12.39 8.82
N ASP A 49 -33.11 -13.52 8.51
CA ASP A 49 -34.06 -13.61 7.41
C ASP A 49 -35.46 -13.11 7.85
N THR A 50 -36.39 -12.98 6.91
CA THR A 50 -37.78 -12.59 7.15
C THR A 50 -38.47 -13.47 8.20
N ASP A 51 -38.06 -14.74 8.31
CA ASP A 51 -38.54 -15.69 9.33
C ASP A 51 -37.90 -15.49 10.72
N ASN A 52 -37.19 -14.39 10.95
CA ASN A 52 -36.43 -14.09 12.17
C ASN A 52 -35.35 -15.14 12.56
N LYS A 53 -35.04 -16.08 11.67
CA LYS A 53 -33.98 -17.09 11.84
C LYS A 53 -32.66 -16.56 11.30
N TYR A 54 -31.56 -16.89 11.97
CA TYR A 54 -30.22 -16.57 11.49
C TYR A 54 -29.81 -17.53 10.38
N LYS A 55 -29.43 -16.98 9.23
CA LYS A 55 -28.81 -17.70 8.11
C LYS A 55 -27.36 -17.30 8.00
N TYR A 56 -26.54 -18.21 7.50
CA TYR A 56 -25.11 -18.03 7.34
C TYR A 56 -24.73 -18.07 5.87
N ILE A 57 -23.81 -17.21 5.49
CA ILE A 57 -23.15 -17.23 4.20
C ILE A 57 -21.65 -17.33 4.47
N TRP A 58 -21.02 -18.26 3.76
CA TRP A 58 -19.60 -18.49 3.79
C TRP A 58 -19.02 -18.13 2.43
N TRP A 59 -17.89 -17.44 2.39
CA TRP A 59 -17.21 -17.13 1.12
C TRP A 59 -15.70 -17.24 1.22
N GLN A 60 -15.08 -17.63 0.12
CA GLN A 60 -13.63 -17.61 -0.05
C GLN A 60 -13.18 -16.23 -0.52
N THR A 61 -12.07 -15.72 0.01
CA THR A 61 -11.44 -14.50 -0.53
C THR A 61 -10.92 -14.81 -1.94
N PRO A 62 -11.42 -14.15 -2.99
CA PRO A 62 -10.93 -14.38 -4.34
C PRO A 62 -9.47 -13.93 -4.44
N PRO A 63 -8.64 -14.61 -5.26
CA PRO A 63 -7.30 -14.14 -5.54
C PRO A 63 -7.36 -12.75 -6.17
N LEU A 64 -6.45 -11.87 -5.76
CA LEU A 64 -6.36 -10.54 -6.34
C LEU A 64 -5.87 -10.69 -7.79
N PRO A 65 -6.56 -10.09 -8.79
CA PRO A 65 -6.17 -10.21 -10.18
C PRO A 65 -4.80 -9.56 -10.41
N GLU A 66 -4.05 -10.05 -11.40
CA GLU A 66 -2.65 -9.67 -11.66
C GLU A 66 -2.45 -8.16 -11.81
N TRP A 67 -3.41 -7.45 -12.41
CA TRP A 67 -3.36 -5.98 -12.57
C TRP A 67 -3.49 -5.19 -11.26
N ALA A 68 -4.10 -5.80 -10.23
CA ALA A 68 -4.29 -5.19 -8.91
C ALA A 68 -3.26 -5.70 -7.90
N GLN A 69 -2.56 -6.80 -8.21
CA GLN A 69 -1.39 -7.19 -7.44
C GLN A 69 -0.36 -6.08 -7.57
N PRO A 70 0.30 -5.67 -6.48
CA PRO A 70 1.48 -4.84 -6.61
C PRO A 70 2.41 -5.62 -7.53
N SER A 71 2.81 -5.04 -8.66
CA SER A 71 3.88 -5.61 -9.46
C SER A 71 4.98 -5.93 -8.46
N ALA A 72 5.28 -7.22 -8.28
CA ALA A 72 6.51 -7.59 -7.60
C ALA A 72 7.56 -6.68 -8.24
N PRO A 73 8.38 -5.94 -7.47
CA PRO A 73 9.44 -5.18 -8.08
C PRO A 73 10.10 -6.19 -9.01
N GLU A 74 10.04 -5.91 -10.32
CA GLU A 74 10.85 -6.64 -11.26
C GLU A 74 12.21 -6.67 -10.56
N VAL A 75 12.77 -7.87 -10.42
CA VAL A 75 14.20 -7.98 -10.16
C VAL A 75 14.85 -7.31 -11.35
N ALA A 76 14.87 -5.98 -11.29
CA ALA A 76 15.66 -5.14 -12.12
C ALA A 76 17.03 -5.76 -11.91
N ASN A 77 17.56 -6.30 -13.00
CA ASN A 77 18.98 -6.49 -13.16
C ASN A 77 19.61 -5.10 -12.99
N ASN A 78 19.69 -4.64 -11.75
CA ASN A 78 20.44 -3.49 -11.34
C ASN A 78 21.79 -4.09 -10.96
N GLU A 79 22.72 -4.03 -11.91
CA GLU A 79 24.16 -4.07 -11.64
C GLU A 79 24.63 -2.87 -10.77
N ASP A 80 23.72 -2.22 -10.03
CA ASP A 80 23.98 -1.22 -8.99
C ASP A 80 23.08 -1.51 -7.77
N VAL A 81 23.08 -2.76 -7.27
CA VAL A 81 22.83 -2.94 -5.84
C VAL A 81 24.08 -2.40 -5.15
N ALA A 82 24.10 -1.10 -4.86
CA ALA A 82 24.93 -0.60 -3.79
C ALA A 82 24.55 -1.43 -2.57
N GLU A 83 25.40 -2.42 -2.26
CA GLU A 83 25.30 -3.26 -1.09
C GLU A 83 24.94 -2.32 0.07
N VAL A 84 23.75 -2.50 0.65
CA VAL A 84 23.30 -1.66 1.77
C VAL A 84 24.21 -2.02 2.93
N ASN A 85 25.38 -1.37 2.95
CA ASN A 85 26.39 -1.62 3.95
C ASN A 85 25.81 -1.05 5.26
N PRO A 86 25.52 -1.90 6.26
CA PRO A 86 24.92 -1.45 7.52
C PRO A 86 25.77 -0.37 8.21
N GLU A 87 27.08 -0.37 7.99
CA GLU A 87 27.99 0.65 8.51
C GLU A 87 27.81 2.00 7.81
N ASN A 88 27.50 2.02 6.51
CA ASN A 88 27.25 3.23 5.76
C ASN A 88 25.93 3.89 6.18
N GLU A 89 24.86 3.10 6.34
CA GLU A 89 23.57 3.59 6.88
C GLU A 89 23.72 4.16 8.30
N LEU A 90 24.47 3.45 9.17
CA LEU A 90 24.76 3.95 10.51
C LEU A 90 25.57 5.26 10.47
N LYS A 91 26.58 5.35 9.61
CA LYS A 91 27.41 6.55 9.47
C LYS A 91 26.59 7.75 9.00
N GLN A 92 25.73 7.56 7.99
CA GLN A 92 24.83 8.61 7.52
C GLN A 92 23.86 9.05 8.62
N PHE A 93 23.31 8.11 9.39
CA PHE A 93 22.45 8.45 10.52
C PHE A 93 23.18 9.27 11.59
N VAL A 94 24.44 8.94 11.91
CA VAL A 94 25.25 9.70 12.86
C VAL A 94 25.49 11.13 12.37
N GLU A 95 25.81 11.31 11.09
CA GLU A 95 26.00 12.63 10.49
C GLU A 95 24.69 13.43 10.48
N PHE A 96 23.58 12.80 10.11
CA PHE A 96 22.25 13.40 10.15
C PHE A 96 21.86 13.83 11.57
N ALA A 97 22.03 12.94 12.56
CA ALA A 97 21.69 13.21 13.95
C ALA A 97 22.48 14.39 14.53
N ARG A 98 23.72 14.62 14.09
CA ARG A 98 24.53 15.78 14.52
C ARG A 98 24.01 17.11 14.01
N GLN A 99 23.39 17.14 12.84
CA GLN A 99 22.93 18.37 12.18
C GLN A 99 21.46 18.68 12.48
N GLU A 100 20.66 17.66 12.77
CA GLU A 100 19.22 17.82 12.93
C GLU A 100 18.86 18.33 14.34
N ASP A 101 18.15 19.46 14.42
CA ASP A 101 17.59 20.02 15.66
C ASP A 101 16.10 19.65 15.85
N ASN A 102 15.45 19.15 14.80
CA ASN A 102 14.04 18.76 14.87
C ASN A 102 13.86 17.32 15.39
N LYS A 103 13.28 17.22 16.59
CA LYS A 103 12.96 15.95 17.25
C LYS A 103 12.09 15.00 16.42
N GLN A 104 11.13 15.53 15.66
CA GLN A 104 10.24 14.69 14.84
C GLN A 104 11.00 14.07 13.67
N ARG A 105 11.78 14.87 12.95
CA ARG A 105 12.61 14.40 11.82
C ARG A 105 13.63 13.37 12.28
N LEU A 106 14.25 13.60 13.44
CA LEU A 106 15.16 12.65 14.06
C LEU A 106 14.48 11.30 14.39
N THR A 107 13.23 11.33 14.86
CA THR A 107 12.45 10.11 15.17
C THR A 107 12.07 9.35 13.90
N THR A 108 11.68 10.06 12.84
CA THR A 108 11.35 9.47 11.54
C THR A 108 12.57 8.77 10.93
N GLU A 109 13.71 9.45 10.88
CA GLU A 109 14.96 8.87 10.35
C GLU A 109 15.46 7.71 11.20
N TYR A 110 15.40 7.83 12.53
CA TYR A 110 15.71 6.72 13.43
C TYR A 110 14.86 5.48 13.13
N THR A 111 13.55 5.65 12.92
CA THR A 111 12.65 4.52 12.63
C THR A 111 12.97 3.87 11.28
N ARG A 112 13.37 4.67 10.28
CA ARG A 112 13.81 4.17 8.96
C ARG A 112 15.09 3.35 9.10
N VAL A 113 16.13 3.93 9.70
CA VAL A 113 17.45 3.30 9.86
C VAL A 113 17.37 2.07 10.76
N TRP A 114 16.59 2.12 11.85
CA TRP A 114 16.37 0.99 12.75
C TRP A 114 15.82 -0.24 12.03
N LYS A 115 14.85 -0.04 11.12
CA LYS A 115 14.30 -1.11 10.28
C LYS A 115 15.34 -1.61 9.28
N SER A 116 16.12 -0.73 8.66
CA SER A 116 17.18 -1.11 7.71
C SER A 116 18.31 -1.91 8.37
N LEU A 117 18.57 -1.67 9.65
CA LEU A 117 19.60 -2.39 10.43
C LEU A 117 19.06 -3.66 11.10
N SER A 118 17.84 -4.12 10.79
CA SER A 118 17.29 -5.34 11.37
C SER A 118 18.16 -6.56 11.02
N GLY A 119 18.62 -7.29 12.03
CA GLY A 119 19.57 -8.40 11.87
C GLY A 119 21.03 -8.03 12.18
N HIS A 120 21.35 -6.74 12.35
CA HIS A 120 22.66 -6.24 12.78
C HIS A 120 22.58 -5.60 14.18
N GLU A 121 22.50 -6.44 15.22
CA GLU A 121 22.25 -6.01 16.60
C GLU A 121 23.26 -4.97 17.13
N GLU A 122 24.54 -5.10 16.78
CA GLU A 122 25.56 -4.13 17.20
C GLU A 122 25.32 -2.72 16.60
N ASN A 123 24.90 -2.66 15.35
CA ASN A 123 24.62 -1.40 14.67
C ASN A 123 23.31 -0.79 15.15
N GLN A 124 22.32 -1.63 15.50
CA GLN A 124 21.10 -1.18 16.17
C GLN A 124 21.41 -0.54 17.53
N LYS A 125 22.25 -1.17 18.37
CA LYS A 125 22.67 -0.59 19.66
C LYS A 125 23.34 0.77 19.49
N LYS A 126 24.28 0.90 18.55
CA LYS A 126 24.95 2.18 18.24
C LYS A 126 23.95 3.25 17.76
N CYS A 127 23.00 2.87 16.91
CA CYS A 127 21.93 3.75 16.44
C CYS A 127 21.06 4.26 17.60
N GLU A 128 20.70 3.38 18.54
CA GLU A 128 19.95 3.74 19.75
C GLU A 128 20.73 4.69 20.67
N GLU A 129 22.03 4.45 20.87
CA GLU A 129 22.90 5.32 21.67
C GLU A 129 22.99 6.74 21.10
N VAL A 130 23.20 6.86 19.78
CA VAL A 130 23.26 8.15 19.07
C VAL A 130 21.94 8.91 19.24
N MET A 131 20.81 8.22 19.10
CA MET A 131 19.48 8.80 19.30
C MET A 131 19.29 9.30 20.74
N LYS A 132 19.69 8.51 21.75
CA LYS A 132 19.61 8.89 23.17
C LYS A 132 20.46 10.12 23.49
N ILE A 133 21.70 10.15 22.99
CA ILE A 133 22.61 11.29 23.16
C ILE A 133 21.96 12.54 22.57
N ARG A 134 21.52 12.48 21.30
CA ARG A 134 20.97 13.65 20.63
C ARG A 134 19.69 14.16 21.30
N PHE A 135 18.81 13.27 21.74
CA PHE A 135 17.62 13.66 22.52
C PHE A 135 17.98 14.37 23.82
N SER A 136 19.05 13.94 24.50
CA SER A 136 19.52 14.59 25.73
C SER A 136 20.10 15.98 25.48
N GLU A 137 20.78 16.19 24.35
CA GLU A 137 21.30 17.49 23.93
C GLU A 137 20.17 18.46 23.59
N LEU A 138 19.21 18.01 22.77
CA LEU A 138 18.03 18.80 22.41
C LEU A 138 17.21 19.19 23.63
N LYS A 139 17.16 18.33 24.66
CA LYS A 139 16.50 18.65 25.93
C LYS A 139 17.28 19.67 26.76
N LYS A 140 18.61 19.72 26.67
CA LYS A 140 19.46 20.70 27.37
C LYS A 140 19.50 22.07 26.67
N ALA A 141 19.20 22.11 25.38
CA ALA A 141 19.16 23.34 24.58
C ALA A 141 17.84 24.13 24.72
N VAL A 142 16.86 23.58 25.46
CA VAL A 142 15.57 24.20 25.80
C VAL A 142 15.62 24.68 27.25
#